data_AF-A0A949M6A2-F1
#
_entry.id   AF-A0A949M6A2-F1
#
_cell.length_a   1.000
_cell.length_b   1.000
_cell.length_c   1.000
_cell.angle_alpha   90.00
_cell.angle_beta   90.00
_cell.angle_gamma   90.00
#
_symmetry.space_group_name_H-M   'P 1'
#
loop_
_entity.id
_entity.type
_entity.pdbx_description
1 polymer ?
#
loop_
_entity_poly.entity_id
_entity_poly.type
_entity_poly.pdbx_seq_one_letter_code
_entity_poly.pdbx_strand_id
1 'polypeptide(L)'
;MNHSETAPLSRRIARELGFYGMYFSLIIVGLISVLIIWRQALQVIFYQWIAFAWTNRSYYVFSVVAGAFALVAAILLADPWLRDGMRRGIAVRRFWRALLGLLAFGAVGYLIMVSGNIGW
;
A
#
# COMPACT_ATOMS: atom_id res chain seq x y z
N MET A 1 -40.27 13.67 7.03
CA MET A 1 -40.06 12.25 7.39
C MET A 1 -38.95 11.70 6.51
N ASN A 2 -37.82 11.34 7.10
CA ASN A 2 -36.56 11.09 6.40
C ASN A 2 -36.52 9.61 5.96
N HIS A 3 -36.46 9.32 4.66
CA HIS A 3 -36.43 7.94 4.10
C HIS A 3 -35.16 7.12 4.44
N SER A 4 -34.36 7.55 5.42
CA SER A 4 -33.11 6.91 5.84
C SER A 4 -33.23 6.01 7.08
N GLU A 5 -34.39 6.01 7.76
CA GLU A 5 -34.61 5.26 9.01
C GLU A 5 -34.97 3.77 8.83
N THR A 6 -35.24 3.29 7.61
CA THR A 6 -35.74 1.91 7.39
C THR A 6 -34.76 1.01 6.64
N ALA A 7 -33.48 1.35 6.56
CA ALA A 7 -32.50 0.38 6.08
C ALA A 7 -32.35 -0.74 7.12
N PRO A 8 -32.60 -2.03 6.76
CA PRO A 8 -32.47 -3.12 7.72
C PRO A 8 -31.04 -3.14 8.27
N LEU A 9 -30.92 -3.38 9.58
CA LEU A 9 -29.68 -3.37 10.36
C LEU A 9 -28.55 -4.17 9.65
N SER A 10 -28.93 -5.25 8.96
CA SER A 10 -28.07 -6.09 8.12
C SER A 10 -27.37 -5.33 6.98
N ARG A 11 -28.02 -4.38 6.31
CA ARG A 11 -27.40 -3.57 5.22
C ARG A 11 -26.39 -2.56 5.75
N ARG A 12 -26.61 -2.02 6.95
CA ARG A 12 -25.63 -1.12 7.60
C ARG A 12 -24.39 -1.90 8.01
N ILE A 13 -24.57 -3.05 8.67
CA ILE A 13 -23.47 -3.95 9.06
C ILE A 13 -22.69 -4.45 7.83
N ALA A 14 -23.37 -4.90 6.77
CA ALA A 14 -22.71 -5.37 5.55
C ALA A 14 -21.85 -4.29 4.88
N ARG A 15 -22.31 -3.03 4.90
CA ARG A 15 -21.55 -1.89 4.36
C ARG A 15 -20.31 -1.58 5.20
N GLU A 16 -20.41 -1.62 6.52
CA GLU A 16 -19.27 -1.43 7.42
C GLU A 16 -18.25 -2.56 7.31
N LEU A 17 -18.70 -3.82 7.28
CA LEU A 17 -17.81 -4.97 7.06
C LEU A 17 -17.11 -4.88 5.70
N GLY A 18 -17.82 -4.47 4.65
CA GLY A 18 -17.23 -4.25 3.32
C GLY A 18 -16.16 -3.16 3.33
N PHE A 19 -16.36 -2.09 4.10
CA PHE A 19 -15.35 -1.04 4.29
C PHE A 19 -14.10 -1.55 4.97
N TYR A 20 -14.25 -2.23 6.11
CA TYR A 20 -13.10 -2.77 6.84
C TYR A 20 -12.36 -3.81 6.00
N GLY A 21 -13.06 -4.63 5.22
CA GLY A 21 -12.44 -5.56 4.28
C GLY A 21 -11.59 -4.86 3.20
N MET A 22 -12.11 -3.80 2.58
CA MET A 22 -11.37 -2.99 1.60
C MET A 22 -10.15 -2.28 2.24
N TYR A 23 -10.34 -1.71 3.42
CA TYR A 23 -9.26 -1.04 4.13
C TYR A 23 -8.15 -2.01 4.56
N PHE A 24 -8.53 -3.14 5.15
CA PHE A 24 -7.60 -4.16 5.62
C PHE A 24 -6.82 -4.79 4.46
N SER A 25 -7.48 -5.04 3.32
CA SER A 25 -6.78 -5.54 2.13
C SER A 25 -5.78 -4.54 1.56
N LEU A 26 -6.09 -3.24 1.53
CA LEU A 26 -5.11 -2.21 1.13
C LEU A 26 -3.92 -2.15 2.09
N ILE A 27 -4.15 -2.28 3.40
CA ILE A 27 -3.08 -2.36 4.39
C ILE A 27 -2.18 -3.56 4.12
N ILE A 28 -2.77 -4.75 3.94
CA ILE A 28 -2.01 -5.98 3.68
C ILE A 28 -1.17 -5.83 2.40
N VAL A 29 -1.78 -5.40 1.30
CA VAL A 29 -1.08 -5.25 0.03
C VAL A 29 0.02 -4.20 0.14
N GLY A 30 -0.24 -3.08 0.82
CA GLY A 30 0.76 -2.05 1.08
C GLY A 30 1.93 -2.55 1.92
N LEU A 31 1.66 -3.30 3.00
CA LEU A 31 2.69 -3.92 3.84
C LEU A 31 3.55 -4.91 3.04
N ILE A 32 2.93 -5.80 2.29
CA ILE A 32 3.64 -6.77 1.43
C ILE A 32 4.52 -6.02 0.43
N SER A 33 3.95 -5.03 -0.25
CA SER A 33 4.68 -4.26 -1.26
C SER A 33 5.89 -3.55 -0.65
N VAL A 34 5.75 -2.87 0.47
CA VAL A 34 6.84 -2.07 1.06
C VAL A 34 7.85 -2.94 1.81
N LEU A 35 7.39 -3.82 2.70
CA LEU A 35 8.25 -4.56 3.62
C LEU A 35 8.93 -5.78 3.00
N ILE A 36 8.30 -6.39 1.98
CA ILE A 36 8.86 -7.56 1.31
C ILE A 36 9.52 -7.12 0.02
N ILE A 37 8.73 -6.60 -0.93
CA ILE A 37 9.22 -6.34 -2.29
C ILE A 37 10.24 -5.20 -2.31
N TRP A 38 9.85 -4.02 -1.80
CA TRP A 38 10.74 -2.85 -1.85
C TRP A 38 11.96 -2.99 -0.95
N ARG A 39 11.85 -3.66 0.20
CA ARG A 39 13.02 -3.97 1.02
C ARG A 39 14.07 -4.77 0.23
N GLN A 40 13.65 -5.81 -0.49
CA GLN A 40 14.54 -6.61 -1.31
C GLN A 40 15.07 -5.83 -2.52
N ALA A 41 14.20 -5.06 -3.19
CA ALA A 41 14.59 -4.21 -4.32
C ALA A 41 15.66 -3.17 -3.93
N LEU A 42 15.49 -2.50 -2.79
CA LEU A 42 16.48 -1.55 -2.28
C LEU A 42 17.79 -2.25 -1.94
N GLN A 43 17.75 -3.46 -1.40
CA GLN A 43 18.97 -4.23 -1.15
C GLN A 43 19.72 -4.52 -2.46
N VAL A 44 19.01 -4.94 -3.51
CA VAL A 44 19.58 -5.14 -4.86
C VAL A 44 20.22 -3.85 -5.38
N ILE A 45 19.48 -2.73 -5.34
CA ILE A 45 19.98 -1.43 -5.81
C ILE A 45 21.27 -1.04 -5.08
N PHE A 46 21.24 -1.02 -3.74
CA PHE A 46 22.35 -0.45 -2.97
C PHE A 46 23.57 -1.37 -2.84
N TYR A 47 23.38 -2.69 -2.88
CA TYR A 47 24.46 -3.66 -2.64
C TYR A 47 24.94 -4.37 -3.90
N GLN A 48 24.11 -4.51 -4.94
CA GLN A 48 24.52 -5.18 -6.18
C GLN A 48 24.83 -4.17 -7.29
N TRP A 49 24.00 -3.15 -7.49
CA TRP A 49 24.17 -2.23 -8.63
C TRP A 49 25.15 -1.08 -8.36
N ILE A 50 25.17 -0.54 -7.14
CA ILE A 50 25.95 0.68 -6.84
C ILE A 50 27.37 0.37 -6.32
N ALA A 51 27.75 -0.91 -6.15
CA ALA A 51 29.11 -1.40 -5.83
C ALA A 51 29.99 -0.52 -4.89
N PHE A 52 30.04 -0.90 -3.61
CA PHE A 52 31.00 -0.51 -2.55
C PHE A 52 31.13 0.98 -2.12
N ALA A 53 30.38 1.38 -1.08
CA ALA A 53 30.78 2.43 -0.11
C ALA A 53 29.95 2.35 1.18
N TRP A 54 30.54 2.74 2.33
CA TRP A 54 29.84 2.90 3.62
C TRP A 54 28.60 3.80 3.51
N THR A 55 28.65 4.80 2.63
CA THR A 55 27.58 5.77 2.36
C THR A 55 26.29 5.11 1.86
N ASN A 56 26.37 4.00 1.11
CA ASN A 56 25.19 3.27 0.62
C ASN A 56 24.41 2.61 1.76
N ARG A 57 25.08 2.17 2.82
CA ARG A 57 24.41 1.59 3.99
C ARG A 57 23.52 2.64 4.67
N SER A 58 24.02 3.87 4.79
CA SER A 58 23.24 4.99 5.33
C SER A 58 22.03 5.31 4.45
N TYR A 59 22.20 5.37 3.13
CA TYR A 59 21.08 5.60 2.20
C TYR A 59 20.06 4.47 2.19
N TYR A 60 20.52 3.22 2.27
CA TYR A 60 19.63 2.06 2.40
C TYR A 60 18.81 2.14 3.69
N VAL A 61 19.45 2.33 4.85
CA VAL A 61 18.76 2.44 6.13
C VAL A 61 17.79 3.62 6.12
N PHE A 62 18.21 4.77 5.63
CA PHE A 62 17.35 5.95 5.49
C PHE A 62 16.14 5.66 4.60
N SER A 63 16.32 5.01 3.45
CA SER A 63 15.24 4.68 2.51
C SER A 63 14.24 3.70 3.11
N VAL A 64 14.73 2.69 3.86
CA VAL A 64 13.86 1.72 4.55
C VAL A 64 13.06 2.41 5.65
N VAL A 65 13.70 3.27 6.46
CA VAL A 65 13.02 4.02 7.52
C VAL A 65 12.00 5.00 6.93
N ALA A 66 12.39 5.77 5.90
CA ALA A 66 11.50 6.69 5.20
C ALA A 66 10.32 5.95 4.56
N GLY A 67 10.56 4.78 3.95
CA GLY A 67 9.51 3.92 3.41
C GLY A 67 8.53 3.43 4.48
N ALA A 68 9.01 3.09 5.68
CA ALA A 68 8.15 2.72 6.79
C ALA A 68 7.28 3.90 7.27
N PHE A 69 7.86 5.10 7.40
CA PHE A 69 7.09 6.31 7.73
C PHE A 69 6.05 6.65 6.65
N ALA A 70 6.44 6.56 5.38
CA ALA A 70 5.53 6.77 4.25
C ALA A 70 4.36 5.78 4.27
N LEU A 71 4.62 4.51 4.60
CA LEU A 71 3.57 3.50 4.76
C LEU A 71 2.62 3.86 5.91
N VAL A 72 3.13 4.25 7.08
CA VAL A 72 2.31 4.68 8.22
C VAL A 72 1.44 5.88 7.83
N ALA A 73 2.02 6.89 7.17
CA ALA A 73 1.28 8.04 6.69
C ALA A 73 0.20 7.64 5.66
N ALA A 74 0.50 6.73 4.75
CA ALA A 74 -0.46 6.23 3.76
C ALA A 74 -1.64 5.49 4.43
N ILE A 75 -1.38 4.68 5.46
CA ILE A 75 -2.42 4.00 6.24
C ILE A 75 -3.33 5.03 6.93
N LEU A 76 -2.73 6.03 7.58
CA LEU A 76 -3.48 7.11 8.26
C LEU A 76 -4.33 7.94 7.28
N LEU A 77 -3.85 8.17 6.06
CA LEU A 77 -4.57 8.92 5.02
C LEU A 77 -5.62 8.06 4.29
N ALA A 78 -5.44 6.75 4.22
CA ALA A 78 -6.35 5.85 3.51
C ALA A 78 -7.73 5.76 4.19
N ASP A 79 -7.79 5.78 5.53
CA ASP A 79 -9.06 5.73 6.28
C ASP A 79 -10.01 6.90 5.92
N PRO A 80 -9.63 8.19 6.09
CA PRO A 80 -10.50 9.31 5.73
C PRO A 80 -10.82 9.34 4.22
N TRP A 81 -9.88 8.92 3.37
CA TRP A 81 -10.05 8.92 1.91
C TRP A 81 -11.09 7.89 1.43
N LEU A 82 -11.08 6.68 2.00
CA LEU A 82 -12.08 5.64 1.72
C LEU A 82 -13.44 5.98 2.35
N ARG A 83 -13.45 6.54 3.57
CA ARG A 83 -14.70 6.98 4.23
C ARG A 83 -15.41 8.08 3.43
N ASP A 84 -14.68 9.06 2.91
CA ASP A 84 -15.23 10.06 1.99
C ASP A 84 -15.76 9.40 0.70
N GLY A 85 -15.05 8.38 0.19
CA GLY A 85 -15.50 7.57 -0.93
C GLY A 85 -16.83 6.86 -0.68
N MET A 86 -17.04 6.33 0.53
CA MET A 86 -18.29 5.69 0.92
C MET A 86 -19.45 6.67 0.99
N ARG A 87 -19.23 7.86 1.55
CA ARG A 87 -20.26 8.92 1.63
C ARG A 87 -20.75 9.34 0.25
N ARG A 88 -19.85 9.33 -0.74
CA ARG A 88 -20.13 9.69 -2.13
C ARG A 88 -20.53 8.50 -3.03
N GLY A 89 -20.63 7.28 -2.49
CA GLY A 89 -20.99 6.08 -3.25
C GLY A 89 -19.91 5.59 -4.24
N ILE A 90 -18.68 6.09 -4.16
CA ILE A 90 -17.56 5.78 -5.08
C ILE A 90 -16.43 4.99 -4.39
N ALA A 91 -16.69 4.41 -3.22
CA ALA A 91 -15.69 3.69 -2.42
C ALA A 91 -14.99 2.55 -3.20
N VAL A 92 -15.78 1.72 -3.91
CA VAL A 92 -15.25 0.57 -4.67
C VAL A 92 -14.29 1.02 -5.77
N ARG A 93 -14.63 2.09 -6.50
CA ARG A 93 -13.77 2.63 -7.56
C ARG A 93 -12.47 3.22 -6.99
N ARG A 94 -12.57 3.92 -5.86
CA ARG A 94 -11.40 4.43 -5.13
C ARG A 94 -10.52 3.29 -4.63
N PHE A 95 -11.11 2.28 -4.01
CA PHE A 95 -10.42 1.06 -3.60
C PHE A 95 -9.63 0.43 -4.75
N TRP A 96 -10.26 0.17 -5.89
CA TRP A 96 -9.57 -0.41 -7.05
C TRP A 96 -8.46 0.47 -7.59
N ARG A 97 -8.65 1.80 -7.62
CA ARG A 97 -7.60 2.73 -8.05
C ARG A 97 -6.39 2.70 -7.10
N ALA A 98 -6.63 2.66 -5.79
CA ALA A 98 -5.57 2.54 -4.80
C ALA A 98 -4.86 1.18 -4.89
N LEU A 99 -5.63 0.10 -5.03
CA LEU A 99 -5.11 -1.26 -5.16
C LEU A 99 -4.24 -1.39 -6.42
N LEU A 100 -4.71 -0.91 -7.57
CA LEU A 100 -3.93 -0.90 -8.81
C LEU A 100 -2.65 -0.08 -8.68
N GLY A 101 -2.71 1.08 -8.00
CA GLY A 101 -1.53 1.88 -7.70
C GLY A 101 -0.51 1.12 -6.85
N LEU A 102 -0.96 0.44 -5.80
CA LEU A 102 -0.11 -0.39 -4.96
C LEU A 102 0.46 -1.60 -5.72
N LEU A 103 -0.34 -2.25 -6.56
CA LEU A 103 0.11 -3.37 -7.38
C LEU A 103 1.15 -2.92 -8.41
N ALA A 104 0.94 -1.79 -9.08
CA ALA A 104 1.90 -1.23 -10.02
C ALA A 104 3.21 -0.84 -9.30
N PHE A 105 3.10 -0.20 -8.13
CA PHE A 105 4.27 0.15 -7.32
C PHE A 105 5.04 -1.10 -6.84
N GLY A 106 4.32 -2.15 -6.42
CA GLY A 106 4.91 -3.43 -6.07
C GLY A 106 5.55 -4.13 -7.27
N ALA A 107 4.91 -4.11 -8.44
CA ALA A 107 5.43 -4.69 -9.67
C ALA A 107 6.76 -4.04 -10.08
N VAL A 108 6.91 -2.72 -9.95
CA VAL A 108 8.18 -2.03 -10.20
C VAL A 108 9.28 -2.54 -9.26
N GLY A 109 9.01 -2.61 -7.96
CA GLY A 109 9.97 -3.15 -7.00
C GLY A 109 10.34 -4.61 -7.29
N TYR A 110 9.35 -5.42 -7.70
CA TYR A 110 9.57 -6.82 -8.04
C TYR A 110 10.44 -6.98 -9.30
N LEU A 111 10.21 -6.17 -10.34
CA LEU A 111 11.05 -6.16 -11.54
C LEU A 111 12.50 -5.78 -11.22
N ILE A 112 12.72 -4.81 -10.34
CA ILE A 112 14.06 -4.45 -9.87
C ILE A 112 14.73 -5.64 -9.17
N MET A 113 14.00 -6.30 -8.27
CA MET A 113 14.50 -7.47 -7.56
C MET A 113 14.89 -8.60 -8.52
N VAL A 114 14.01 -8.93 -9.48
CA VAL A 114 14.25 -10.00 -10.46
C VAL A 114 15.41 -9.66 -11.40
N SER A 115 15.48 -8.44 -11.92
CA SER A 115 16.55 -8.02 -12.81
C SER A 115 17.93 -8.02 -12.14
N GLY A 116 18.03 -7.66 -10.86
CA GLY A 116 19.29 -7.79 -10.13
C GLY A 116 19.72 -9.22 -9.85
N ASN A 117 18.76 -10.14 -9.69
CA ASN A 117 19.05 -11.55 -9.44
C ASN A 117 19.43 -12.35 -10.71
N ILE A 118 18.98 -11.91 -11.90
CA ILE A 118 19.31 -12.55 -13.20
C ILE A 118 20.70 -12.13 -13.70
N GLY A 119 21.29 -11.07 -13.15
CA GLY A 119 22.62 -10.56 -13.54
C GLY A 119 23.83 -11.34 -13.01
N TRP A 120 23.65 -12.58 -12.54
CA TRP A 120 24.71 -13.45 -12.01
C TRP A 120 24.67 -14.83 -12.68
#